data_AF-A0A931SIS4-F1
#
_entry.id   AF-A0A931SIS4-F1
#
_cell.length_a   1.000
_cell.length_b   1.000
_cell.length_c   1.000
_cell.angle_alpha   90.00
_cell.angle_beta   90.00
_cell.angle_gamma   90.00
#
_symmetry.space_group_name_H-M   'P 1'
#
loop_
_entity.id
_entity.type
_entity.pdbx_description
1 polymer ?
#
loop_
_entity_poly.entity_id
_entity_poly.type
_entity_poly.pdbx_seq_one_letter_code
_entity_poly.pdbx_strand_id
1 'polypeptide(L)'
;MAIPYKTVCDRVLHELQPRVRDIVARRFGLADFSPQTLEAIGSSYGITRERVRQVTNDVIFNVQKKILSVPSHASVFAPVFRSIASALKKEGTLKREDLLL
;
A
#
# COMPACT_ATOMS: atom_id res chain seq x y z
N MET A 1 13.34 16.73 -5.71
CA MET A 1 13.73 15.49 -5.01
C MET A 1 12.77 14.39 -5.44
N ALA A 2 13.19 13.47 -6.30
CA ALA A 2 12.36 12.33 -6.66
C ALA A 2 12.38 11.35 -5.48
N ILE A 3 11.22 11.09 -4.86
CA ILE A 3 11.10 10.02 -3.88
C ILE A 3 11.30 8.71 -4.67
N PRO A 4 12.32 7.89 -4.37
CA PRO A 4 12.57 6.66 -5.11
C PRO A 4 11.55 5.59 -4.68
N TYR A 5 10.30 5.76 -5.10
CA TYR A 5 9.17 4.89 -4.74
C TYR A 5 9.45 3.44 -5.13
N LYS A 6 10.11 3.22 -6.29
CA LYS A 6 10.53 1.90 -6.75
C LYS A 6 11.41 1.20 -5.70
N THR A 7 12.43 1.87 -5.19
CA THR A 7 13.34 1.32 -4.18
C THR A 7 12.65 1.01 -2.85
N VAL A 8 11.69 1.84 -2.42
CA VAL A 8 10.94 1.60 -1.18
C VAL A 8 10.01 0.39 -1.36
N CYS A 9 9.28 0.32 -2.46
CA CYS A 9 8.42 -0.81 -2.80
C CYS A 9 9.22 -2.10 -2.91
N ASP A 10 10.39 -2.07 -3.57
CA ASP A 10 11.25 -3.26 -3.73
C ASP A 10 11.71 -3.82 -2.38
N ARG A 11 12.10 -2.95 -1.43
CA ARG A 11 12.47 -3.40 -0.07
C ARG A 11 11.32 -4.10 0.63
N VAL A 12 10.12 -3.54 0.58
CA VAL A 12 8.92 -4.14 1.19
C VAL A 12 8.58 -5.48 0.53
N LEU A 13 8.65 -5.55 -0.80
CA LEU A 13 8.40 -6.77 -1.56
C LEU A 13 9.41 -7.87 -1.23
N HIS A 14 10.67 -7.53 -0.95
CA HIS A 14 11.72 -8.50 -0.61
C HIS A 14 11.47 -9.23 0.71
N GLU A 15 10.70 -8.65 1.62
CA GLU A 15 10.34 -9.28 2.90
C GLU A 15 9.18 -10.27 2.76
N LEU A 16 8.43 -10.22 1.65
CA LEU A 16 7.32 -11.13 1.39
C LEU A 16 7.81 -12.47 0.84
N GLN A 17 7.06 -13.53 1.16
CA GLN A 17 7.25 -14.84 0.57
C GLN A 17 7.14 -14.78 -0.96
N PRO A 18 7.90 -15.58 -1.73
CA PRO A 18 7.99 -15.45 -3.19
C PRO A 18 6.62 -15.43 -3.91
N ARG A 19 5.71 -16.31 -3.51
CA ARG A 19 4.34 -16.37 -4.08
C ARG A 19 3.53 -15.11 -3.78
N VAL A 20 3.61 -14.62 -2.55
CA VAL A 20 2.87 -13.42 -2.10
C VAL A 20 3.45 -12.18 -2.78
N ARG A 21 4.78 -12.12 -2.90
CA ARG A 21 5.50 -11.08 -3.61
C ARG A 21 5.02 -10.94 -5.05
N ASP A 22 4.95 -12.05 -5.80
CA ASP A 22 4.49 -12.03 -7.20
C ASP A 22 3.04 -11.58 -7.33
N ILE A 23 2.13 -12.12 -6.49
CA ILE A 23 0.72 -11.73 -6.46
C ILE A 23 0.57 -10.21 -6.23
N VAL A 24 1.29 -9.66 -5.24
CA VAL A 24 1.24 -8.24 -4.88
C VAL A 24 1.89 -7.38 -5.97
N ALA A 25 3.03 -7.80 -6.50
CA ALA A 25 3.73 -7.08 -7.56
C ALA A 25 2.87 -6.97 -8.83
N ARG A 26 2.26 -8.08 -9.25
CA ARG A 26 1.30 -8.09 -10.37
C ARG A 26 0.06 -7.26 -10.08
N ARG A 27 -0.50 -7.33 -8.88
CA ARG A 27 -1.72 -6.57 -8.55
C ARG A 27 -1.51 -5.06 -8.63
N PHE A 28 -0.38 -4.58 -8.13
CA PHE A 28 -0.10 -3.14 -8.03
C PHE A 28 0.84 -2.61 -9.13
N GLY A 29 1.29 -3.46 -10.05
CA GLY A 29 2.21 -3.07 -11.12
C GLY A 29 3.59 -2.66 -10.62
N LEU A 30 4.15 -3.43 -9.69
CA LEU A 30 5.46 -3.20 -9.09
C LEU A 30 6.52 -4.12 -9.74
N ALA A 31 7.81 -3.82 -9.53
CA ALA A 31 8.94 -4.66 -9.98
C ALA A 31 8.85 -5.10 -11.46
N ASP A 32 8.39 -4.19 -12.33
CA ASP A 32 8.29 -4.32 -13.80
C ASP A 32 7.04 -5.05 -14.34
N PHE A 33 6.06 -5.36 -13.48
CA PHE A 33 4.75 -5.83 -13.94
C PHE A 33 3.81 -4.68 -14.30
N SER A 34 2.92 -4.91 -15.27
CA SER A 34 1.72 -4.08 -15.42
C SER A 34 0.66 -4.49 -14.38
N PRO A 35 -0.19 -3.56 -13.90
CA PRO A 35 -1.26 -3.89 -12.97
C PRO A 35 -2.22 -4.94 -13.55
N GLN A 36 -2.47 -6.01 -12.81
CA GLN A 36 -3.37 -7.11 -13.21
C GLN A 36 -4.64 -7.16 -12.33
N THR A 37 -5.72 -7.73 -12.89
CA THR A 37 -6.97 -7.95 -12.15
C THR A 37 -6.85 -9.11 -11.17
N LEU A 38 -7.72 -9.13 -10.15
CA LEU A 38 -7.77 -10.23 -9.21
C LEU A 38 -8.14 -11.55 -9.90
N GLU A 39 -9.02 -11.51 -10.91
CA GLU A 39 -9.38 -12.69 -11.70
C GLU A 39 -8.20 -13.23 -12.51
N ALA A 40 -7.43 -12.36 -13.18
CA ALA A 40 -6.29 -12.76 -14.01
C ALA A 40 -5.18 -13.42 -13.18
N ILE A 41 -4.88 -12.84 -12.00
CA ILE A 41 -3.91 -13.41 -11.06
C ILE A 41 -4.44 -14.72 -10.48
N GLY A 42 -5.73 -14.78 -10.12
CA GLY A 42 -6.37 -15.97 -9.57
C GLY A 42 -6.31 -17.15 -10.55
N SER A 43 -6.65 -16.89 -11.82
CA SER A 43 -6.57 -17.87 -12.90
C SER A 43 -5.15 -18.41 -13.09
N SER A 44 -4.12 -17.53 -13.07
CA SER A 44 -2.72 -17.93 -13.19
C SER A 44 -2.24 -18.86 -12.05
N TYR A 45 -2.81 -18.71 -10.86
CA TYR A 45 -2.45 -19.47 -9.66
C TYR A 45 -3.41 -20.61 -9.31
N GLY A 46 -4.46 -20.83 -10.11
CA GLY A 46 -5.51 -21.82 -9.82
C GLY A 46 -6.28 -21.54 -8.53
N ILE A 47 -6.42 -20.28 -8.14
CA ILE A 47 -7.14 -19.85 -6.93
C ILE A 47 -8.28 -18.90 -7.27
N THR A 48 -9.24 -18.76 -6.35
CA THR A 48 -10.35 -17.83 -6.54
C THR A 48 -9.88 -16.38 -6.49
N ARG A 49 -10.59 -15.51 -7.21
CA ARG A 49 -10.46 -14.05 -7.12
C ARG A 49 -10.43 -13.54 -5.67
N GLU A 50 -11.29 -14.10 -4.84
CA GLU A 50 -11.41 -13.73 -3.44
C GLU A 50 -10.17 -14.13 -2.63
N ARG A 51 -9.55 -15.27 -2.94
CA ARG A 51 -8.29 -15.66 -2.31
C ARG A 51 -7.16 -14.68 -2.64
N VAL A 52 -7.10 -14.20 -3.89
CA VAL A 52 -6.14 -13.14 -4.28
C VAL A 52 -6.40 -11.87 -3.48
N ARG A 53 -7.67 -11.45 -3.34
CA ARG A 53 -8.06 -10.27 -2.55
C ARG A 53 -7.59 -10.37 -1.10
N GLN A 54 -7.81 -11.51 -0.46
CA GLN A 54 -7.37 -11.78 0.91
C GLN A 54 -5.86 -11.64 1.05
N VAL A 55 -5.10 -12.32 0.19
CA VAL A 55 -3.63 -12.25 0.20
C VAL A 55 -3.14 -10.81 0.07
N THR A 56 -3.72 -10.02 -0.84
CA THR A 56 -3.32 -8.63 -1.02
C THR A 56 -3.66 -7.76 0.18
N ASN A 57 -4.82 -7.96 0.81
CA ASN A 57 -5.23 -7.18 1.98
C ASN A 57 -4.37 -7.51 3.22
N ASP A 58 -4.05 -8.78 3.44
CA ASP A 58 -3.20 -9.20 4.55
C ASP A 58 -1.82 -8.55 4.46
N VAL A 59 -1.27 -8.44 3.24
CA VAL A 59 0.01 -7.77 3.00
C VAL A 59 -0.08 -6.29 3.33
N ILE A 60 -1.09 -5.58 2.81
CA ILE A 60 -1.26 -4.14 3.07
C ILE A 60 -1.41 -3.88 4.56
N PHE A 61 -2.21 -4.68 5.26
CA PHE A 61 -2.39 -4.58 6.71
C PHE A 61 -1.07 -4.76 7.48
N ASN A 62 -0.30 -5.80 7.13
CA ASN A 62 0.98 -6.07 7.77
C ASN A 62 2.02 -4.97 7.51
N VAL A 63 2.08 -4.45 6.29
CA VAL A 63 2.97 -3.34 5.92
C VAL A 63 2.61 -2.07 6.68
N GLN A 64 1.31 -1.72 6.74
CA GLN A 64 0.85 -0.57 7.52
C GLN A 64 1.22 -0.72 9.00
N LYS A 65 0.95 -1.88 9.59
CA LYS A 65 1.31 -2.17 10.98
C LYS A 65 2.82 -2.02 11.22
N LYS A 66 3.65 -2.51 10.30
CA LYS A 66 5.12 -2.40 10.40
C LYS A 66 5.57 -0.94 10.36
N ILE A 67 5.06 -0.15 9.43
CA ILE A 67 5.37 1.29 9.32
C ILE A 67 4.95 2.05 10.59
N LEU A 68 3.74 1.77 11.10
CA LEU A 68 3.21 2.43 12.30
C LEU A 68 3.92 2.00 13.59
N SER A 69 4.51 0.79 13.61
CA SER A 69 5.24 0.28 14.77
C SER A 69 6.64 0.87 14.96
N VAL A 70 7.18 1.63 13.99
CA VAL A 70 8.49 2.28 14.09
C VAL A 70 8.33 3.67 14.75
N PRO A 71 8.79 3.88 16.00
CA PRO A 71 8.59 5.13 16.73
C PRO A 71 9.30 6.33 16.09
N SER A 72 10.38 6.05 15.35
CA SER A 72 11.23 7.06 14.70
C SER A 72 10.53 7.85 13.59
N HIS A 73 9.48 7.32 12.95
CA HIS A 73 8.77 8.04 11.89
C HIS A 73 7.68 8.96 12.46
N ALA A 74 7.06 8.58 13.58
CA ALA A 74 6.04 9.40 14.22
C ALA A 74 6.59 10.77 14.64
N SER A 75 7.78 10.82 15.24
CA SER A 75 8.40 12.09 15.65
C SER A 75 8.86 12.96 14.47
N VAL A 76 9.40 12.34 13.42
CA VAL A 76 9.89 13.03 12.21
C VAL A 76 8.74 13.60 11.38
N PHE A 77 7.65 12.86 11.20
CA PHE A 77 6.53 13.28 10.35
C PHE A 77 5.42 14.00 11.12
N ALA A 78 5.35 13.92 12.45
CA ALA A 78 4.33 14.62 13.23
C ALA A 78 4.27 16.15 12.96
N PRO A 79 5.39 16.88 12.80
CA PRO A 79 5.34 18.30 12.42
C PRO A 79 4.68 18.50 11.06
N VAL A 80 5.02 17.68 10.06
CA VAL A 80 4.47 17.76 8.70
C VAL A 80 2.97 17.48 8.71
N PHE A 81 2.55 16.39 9.37
CA PHE A 81 1.13 16.06 9.53
C PHE A 81 0.35 17.15 10.26
N ARG A 82 0.93 17.77 11.30
CA ARG A 82 0.30 18.92 11.98
C ARG A 82 0.14 20.11 11.06
N SER A 83 1.15 20.44 10.27
CA SER A 83 1.07 21.55 9.30
C SER A 83 -0.02 21.29 8.26
N ILE A 84 -0.07 20.09 7.67
CA ILE A 84 -1.11 19.71 6.71
C ILE A 84 -2.49 19.74 7.37
N ALA A 85 -2.64 19.17 8.56
CA ALA A 85 -3.91 19.17 9.28
C ALA A 85 -4.39 20.59 9.61
N SER A 86 -3.48 21.50 9.98
CA SER A 86 -3.81 22.91 10.23
C SER A 86 -4.24 23.65 8.96
N ALA A 87 -3.58 23.39 7.83
CA ALA A 87 -3.93 23.97 6.54
C ALA A 87 -5.31 23.47 6.08
N LEU A 88 -5.58 22.17 6.20
CA LEU A 88 -6.89 21.60 5.93
C LEU A 88 -7.95 22.20 6.85
N LYS A 89 -7.70 22.30 8.16
CA LYS A 89 -8.68 22.90 9.08
C LYS A 89 -9.00 24.36 8.77
N LYS A 90 -8.09 25.08 8.13
CA LYS A 90 -8.26 26.48 7.69
C LYS A 90 -9.02 26.60 6.37
N GLU A 91 -8.77 25.70 5.41
CA GLU A 91 -9.32 25.76 4.04
C GLU A 91 -10.55 24.85 3.82
N GLY A 92 -10.82 23.88 4.71
CA GLY A 92 -11.94 22.94 4.60
C GLY A 92 -11.60 21.51 5.03
N THR A 93 -12.58 20.75 5.53
CA THR A 93 -12.34 19.39 6.03
C THR A 93 -12.09 18.39 4.89
N LEU A 94 -11.31 17.34 5.16
CA LEU A 94 -11.24 16.17 4.29
C LEU A 94 -12.39 15.23 4.63
N LYS A 95 -13.28 14.97 3.68
CA LYS A 95 -14.17 13.81 3.73
C LYS A 95 -13.55 12.69 2.92
N ARG A 96 -13.69 11.45 3.41
CA ARG A 96 -13.33 10.29 2.60
C ARG A 96 -14.29 10.23 1.41
N GLU A 97 -13.75 9.95 0.23
CA GLU A 97 -14.50 9.93 -1.03
C GLU A 97 -15.62 8.86 -1.02
N ASP A 98 -15.40 7.75 -0.30
CA ASP A 98 -16.38 6.66 -0.12
C ASP A 98 -17.58 7.02 0.77
N LEU A 99 -17.59 8.20 1.39
CA LEU A 99 -18.70 8.74 2.17
C LEU A 99 -19.45 9.88 1.45
N LEU A 100 -19.09 10.16 0.20
CA LEU A 100 -19.68 11.23 -0.62
C LEU A 100 -20.72 10.73 -1.63
N LEU A 101 -21.08 9.45 -1.58
CA LEU A 101 -22.19 8.85 -2.33
C LEU A 101 -23.05 7.98 -1.41
#